data_AF-A0A6J7HHP6-F1
#
_entry.id   AF-A0A6J7HHP6-F1
#
_cell.length_a   1.000
_cell.length_b   1.000
_cell.length_c   1.000
_cell.angle_alpha   90.00
_cell.angle_beta   90.00
_cell.angle_gamma   90.00
#
_symmetry.space_group_name_H-M   'P 1'
#
loop_
_entity.id
_entity.type
_entity.pdbx_description
1 polymer ?
#
loop_
_entity_poly.entity_id
_entity_poly.type
_entity_poly.pdbx_seq_one_letter_code
_entity_poly.pdbx_strand_id
1 'polypeptide(L)'
;MAVTAVGAIALLADLGLRFWIFGGRSNRSDNNDAGAVGVVIALLAMTLLILAPLGAQLMQFSMNRKRELLADATAVQLTRYPPGLCAALKKLQADTVVVHHATRATAQLWIESPLDREEGKKGSWLNRAFDTHPPLSERIEILESM
;
A
#
# COMPACT_ATOMS: atom_id res chain seq x y z
N MET A 1 10.74 -9.86 -0.64
CA MET A 1 10.87 -10.67 -1.86
C MET A 1 9.78 -10.34 -2.87
N ALA A 2 8.48 -10.56 -2.55
CA ALA A 2 7.40 -10.26 -3.51
C ALA A 2 7.28 -8.76 -3.87
N VAL A 3 7.29 -7.87 -2.87
CA VAL A 3 7.21 -6.41 -3.12
C VAL A 3 8.41 -5.89 -3.90
N THR A 4 9.61 -6.40 -3.60
CA THR A 4 10.85 -6.02 -4.29
C THR A 4 10.88 -6.54 -5.73
N ALA A 5 10.33 -7.74 -5.99
CA ALA A 5 10.21 -8.29 -7.34
C ALA A 5 9.18 -7.52 -8.19
N VAL A 6 8.01 -7.21 -7.63
CA VAL A 6 6.98 -6.41 -8.30
C VAL A 6 7.49 -5.00 -8.59
N GLY A 7 8.17 -4.37 -7.63
CA GLY A 7 8.82 -3.07 -7.83
C GLY A 7 9.90 -3.10 -8.91
N ALA A 8 10.77 -4.12 -8.92
CA ALA A 8 11.80 -4.28 -9.94
C ALA A 8 11.21 -4.47 -11.35
N ILE A 9 10.16 -5.28 -11.48
CA ILE A 9 9.46 -5.50 -12.75
C ILE A 9 8.78 -4.22 -13.23
N ALA A 10 8.14 -3.47 -12.32
CA ALA A 10 7.51 -2.18 -12.64
C ALA A 10 8.54 -1.15 -13.11
N LEU A 11 9.70 -1.07 -12.45
CA LEU A 11 10.79 -0.17 -12.85
C LEU A 11 11.41 -0.57 -14.20
N LEU A 12 11.59 -1.87 -14.46
CA LEU A 12 12.08 -2.35 -15.75
C LEU A 12 11.07 -2.09 -16.88
N ALA A 13 9.78 -2.25 -16.61
CA ALA A 13 8.72 -1.95 -17.56
C ALA A 13 8.66 -0.44 -17.86
N ASP A 14 8.70 0.43 -16.83
CA ASP A 14 8.72 1.89 -16.97
C ASP A 14 9.98 2.35 -17.74
N LEU A 15 11.13 1.77 -17.43
CA LEU A 15 12.39 2.07 -18.11
C LEU A 15 12.35 1.65 -19.58
N GLY A 16 11.86 0.46 -19.90
CA GLY A 16 11.70 -0.02 -21.27
C GLY A 16 10.74 0.86 -22.09
N LEU A 17 9.63 1.28 -21.48
CA LEU A 17 8.68 2.23 -22.06
C LEU A 17 9.31 3.60 -22.34
N ARG A 18 10.07 4.15 -21.38
CA ARG A 18 10.79 5.43 -21.55
C ARG A 18 11.85 5.34 -22.64
N PHE A 19 12.60 4.24 -22.72
CA PHE A 19 13.57 4.02 -23.80
C PHE A 19 12.89 3.92 -25.17
N TRP A 20 11.68 3.37 -25.25
CA TRP A 20 10.94 3.30 -26.50
C TRP A 20 10.36 4.65 -26.92
N ILE A 21 9.75 5.40 -25.99
CA ILE A 21 9.14 6.71 -26.23
C ILE A 21 10.19 7.80 -26.50
N PHE A 22 11.29 7.83 -25.72
CA PHE A 22 12.33 8.86 -25.83
C PHE A 22 13.53 8.44 -26.69
N GLY A 23 13.78 7.14 -26.86
CA GLY A 23 14.87 6.62 -27.70
C GLY A 23 14.45 6.26 -29.14
N GLY A 24 13.15 6.22 -29.44
CA GLY A 24 12.59 5.82 -30.73
C GLY A 24 12.48 6.94 -31.79
N ARG A 25 13.36 7.94 -31.77
CA ARG A 25 13.32 9.06 -32.73
C ARG A 25 14.24 8.85 -33.94
N SER A 26 14.53 7.61 -34.32
CA SER A 26 15.22 7.31 -35.57
C SER A 26 14.19 7.16 -36.70
N ASN A 27 14.19 8.15 -37.59
CA ASN A 27 13.57 8.17 -38.91
C ASN A 27 13.29 6.76 -39.47
N ARG A 28 12.02 6.38 -39.58
CA ARG A 28 11.62 5.36 -40.56
C ARG A 28 10.35 5.77 -41.29
N SER A 29 10.63 6.26 -42.49
CA SER A 29 9.76 6.46 -43.63
C SER A 29 8.69 5.38 -43.76
N ASP A 30 7.45 5.86 -43.86
CA ASP A 30 6.41 5.40 -44.79
C ASP A 30 6.07 3.90 -44.80
N ASN A 31 5.13 3.50 -43.92
CA ASN A 31 4.22 2.41 -44.22
C ASN A 31 2.93 2.59 -43.41
N ASN A 32 1.85 2.96 -44.10
CA ASN A 32 0.58 3.43 -43.53
C ASN A 32 -0.22 2.38 -42.70
N ASP A 33 0.22 1.12 -42.64
CA ASP A 33 -0.44 0.07 -41.84
C ASP A 33 0.13 -0.09 -40.42
N ALA A 34 1.36 0.38 -40.15
CA ALA A 34 1.97 0.26 -38.82
C ALA A 34 1.51 1.36 -37.84
N GLY A 35 0.87 2.42 -38.34
CA GLY A 35 0.41 3.56 -37.55
C GLY A 35 -0.72 3.22 -36.58
N ALA A 36 -1.70 2.42 -37.02
CA ALA A 36 -2.85 2.06 -36.18
C ALA A 36 -2.45 1.18 -34.99
N VAL A 37 -1.59 0.17 -35.22
CA VAL A 37 -1.10 -0.71 -34.15
C VAL A 37 -0.19 0.06 -33.18
N GLY A 38 0.66 0.95 -33.69
CA GLY A 38 1.49 1.82 -32.86
C GLY A 38 0.68 2.75 -31.95
N VAL A 39 -0.42 3.32 -32.47
CA VAL A 39 -1.34 4.17 -31.68
C VAL A 39 -2.07 3.36 -30.62
N VAL A 40 -2.55 2.15 -30.94
CA VAL A 40 -3.21 1.27 -29.95
C VAL A 40 -2.25 0.87 -28.84
N ILE A 41 -1.01 0.48 -29.17
CA ILE A 41 0.01 0.13 -28.18
C ILE A 41 0.39 1.36 -27.34
N ALA A 42 0.53 2.54 -27.94
CA ALA A 42 0.83 3.78 -27.21
C ALA A 42 -0.31 4.18 -26.24
N LEU A 43 -1.57 3.99 -26.63
CA LEU A 43 -2.72 4.20 -25.74
C LEU A 43 -2.72 3.19 -24.59
N LEU A 44 -2.45 1.91 -24.88
CA LEU A 44 -2.36 0.86 -23.87
C LEU A 44 -1.22 1.13 -22.87
N ALA A 45 -0.04 1.52 -23.38
CA ALA A 45 1.10 1.99 -22.61
C ALA A 45 0.73 3.16 -21.69
N MET A 46 0.04 4.18 -22.21
CA MET A 46 -0.41 5.34 -21.44
C MET A 46 -1.38 4.94 -20.32
N THR A 47 -2.34 4.06 -20.62
CA THR A 47 -3.30 3.57 -19.61
C THR A 47 -2.61 2.78 -18.51
N LEU A 48 -1.68 1.89 -18.86
CA LEU A 48 -0.91 1.12 -17.88
C LEU A 48 0.03 2.01 -17.05
N LEU A 49 0.61 3.06 -17.63
CA LEU A 49 1.44 4.03 -16.89
C LEU A 49 0.67 4.69 -15.74
N ILE A 50 -0.62 4.93 -15.93
CA ILE A 50 -1.48 5.55 -14.92
C ILE A 50 -2.03 4.50 -13.94
N LEU A 51 -2.44 3.33 -14.45
CA LEU A 51 -3.08 2.28 -13.65
C LEU A 51 -2.08 1.46 -12.81
N ALA A 52 -0.87 1.24 -13.30
CA ALA A 52 0.16 0.46 -12.60
C ALA A 52 0.53 1.04 -11.22
N PRO A 53 0.83 2.34 -11.05
CA PRO A 53 1.14 2.89 -9.73
C PRO A 53 -0.05 2.82 -8.76
N LEU A 54 -1.28 2.99 -9.27
CA LEU A 54 -2.49 2.83 -8.45
C LEU A 54 -2.66 1.37 -7.98
N GLY A 55 -2.45 0.40 -8.86
CA GLY A 55 -2.46 -1.02 -8.51
C GLY A 55 -1.37 -1.40 -7.51
N ALA A 56 -0.16 -0.86 -7.69
CA ALA A 56 0.96 -1.09 -6.79
C ALA A 56 0.70 -0.54 -5.37
N GLN A 57 0.12 0.66 -5.27
CA GLN A 57 -0.27 1.24 -3.99
C GLN A 57 -1.31 0.37 -3.25
N LEU A 58 -2.37 -0.05 -3.96
CA LEU A 58 -3.41 -0.91 -3.38
C LEU A 58 -2.83 -2.25 -2.89
N MET A 59 -1.92 -2.84 -3.66
CA MET A 59 -1.24 -4.08 -3.28
C MET A 59 -0.35 -3.88 -2.05
N GLN A 60 0.38 -2.77 -1.97
CA GLN A 60 1.22 -2.42 -0.83
C GLN A 60 0.39 -2.29 0.46
N PHE A 61 -0.76 -1.61 0.42
CA PHE A 61 -1.65 -1.47 1.57
C PHE A 61 -2.25 -2.80 2.01
N SER A 62 -2.71 -3.63 1.07
CA SER A 62 -3.22 -4.98 1.38
C SER A 62 -2.16 -5.87 2.05
N MET A 63 -0.91 -5.79 1.59
CA MET A 63 0.18 -6.55 2.17
C MET A 63 0.55 -6.05 3.57
N ASN A 64 0.48 -4.75 3.84
CA ASN A 64 0.80 -4.23 5.18
C ASN A 64 -0.21 -4.70 6.24
N ARG A 65 -1.51 -4.68 5.92
CA ARG A 65 -2.58 -5.19 6.81
C ARG A 65 -2.38 -6.66 7.17
N LYS A 66 -2.05 -7.50 6.18
CA LYS A 66 -1.79 -8.94 6.41
C LYS A 66 -0.59 -9.18 7.31
N ARG A 67 0.46 -8.34 7.22
CA ARG A 67 1.65 -8.48 8.06
C ARG A 67 1.36 -8.15 9.53
N GLU A 68 0.55 -7.13 9.78
CA GLU A 68 0.11 -6.77 11.15
C GLU A 68 -0.71 -7.89 11.80
N LEU A 69 -1.69 -8.46 11.08
CA LEU A 69 -2.48 -9.58 11.60
C LEU A 69 -1.64 -10.83 11.86
N LEU A 70 -0.67 -11.12 11.00
CA LEU A 70 0.29 -12.21 11.24
C LEU A 70 1.18 -11.94 12.45
N ALA A 71 1.56 -10.68 12.69
CA ALA A 71 2.35 -10.31 13.87
C ALA A 71 1.54 -10.55 15.15
N ASP A 72 0.27 -10.17 15.18
CA ASP A 72 -0.63 -10.44 16.32
C ASP A 72 -0.80 -11.93 16.57
N ALA A 73 -1.10 -12.70 15.52
CA ALA A 73 -1.22 -14.15 15.64
C ALA A 73 0.07 -14.80 16.18
N THR A 74 1.24 -14.33 15.72
CA THR A 74 2.54 -14.82 16.20
C THR A 74 2.78 -14.42 17.65
N ALA A 75 2.41 -13.20 18.06
CA ALA A 75 2.52 -12.75 19.45
C ALA A 75 1.63 -13.57 20.38
N VAL A 76 0.42 -13.93 19.95
CA VAL A 76 -0.48 -14.82 20.68
C VAL A 76 0.11 -16.22 20.78
N GLN A 77 0.68 -16.77 19.71
CA GLN A 77 1.32 -18.09 19.73
C GLN A 77 2.53 -18.14 20.69
N LEU A 78 3.33 -17.07 20.73
CA LEU A 78 4.49 -16.95 21.61
C LEU A 78 4.09 -16.81 23.08
N THR A 79 3.13 -15.92 23.38
CA THR A 79 2.72 -15.61 24.75
C THR A 79 1.71 -16.61 25.32
N ARG A 80 1.01 -17.35 24.44
CA ARG A 80 -0.12 -18.24 24.73
C ARG A 80 -1.21 -17.56 25.57
N TYR A 81 -1.33 -16.24 25.47
CA TYR A 81 -2.26 -15.44 26.27
C TYR A 81 -2.93 -14.34 25.43
N PRO A 82 -3.90 -14.70 24.57
CA PRO A 82 -4.66 -13.75 23.76
C PRO A 82 -5.31 -12.60 24.57
N PRO A 83 -5.89 -12.84 25.77
CA PRO A 83 -6.52 -11.77 26.55
C PRO A 83 -5.57 -10.64 26.95
N GLY A 84 -4.28 -10.95 27.16
CA GLY A 84 -3.28 -9.94 27.52
C GLY A 84 -2.98 -8.98 26.37
N LEU A 85 -2.88 -9.51 25.14
CA LEU A 85 -2.71 -8.68 23.95
C LEU A 85 -3.96 -7.83 23.69
N CYS A 86 -5.16 -8.41 23.83
CA CYS A 86 -6.43 -7.68 23.71
C CYS A 86 -6.51 -6.53 24.74
N ALA A 87 -6.16 -6.76 26.00
CA ALA A 87 -6.15 -5.71 27.03
C ALA A 87 -5.14 -4.59 26.72
N ALA A 88 -3.97 -4.93 26.18
CA ALA A 88 -2.98 -3.95 25.75
C ALA A 88 -3.48 -3.07 24.59
N LEU A 89 -4.14 -3.66 23.59
CA LEU A 89 -4.75 -2.92 22.48
C LEU A 89 -5.90 -2.03 22.94
N LYS A 90 -6.74 -2.49 23.88
CA LYS A 90 -7.79 -1.67 24.49
C LYS A 90 -7.21 -0.47 25.24
N LYS A 91 -6.08 -0.64 25.92
CA LYS A 91 -5.38 0.46 26.60
C LYS A 91 -4.81 1.47 25.62
N LEU A 92 -4.26 1.02 24.48
CA LEU A 92 -3.81 1.88 23.38
C LEU A 92 -4.97 2.65 22.73
N GLN A 93 -6.11 1.98 22.51
CA GLN A 93 -7.31 2.63 21.96
C GLN A 93 -7.85 3.72 22.90
N ALA A 94 -7.72 3.52 24.22
CA ALA A 94 -8.11 4.51 25.23
C ALA A 94 -7.08 5.63 25.41
N ASP A 95 -5.90 5.53 24.78
CA ASP A 95 -4.88 6.57 24.87
C ASP A 95 -5.31 7.81 24.07
N THR A 96 -5.26 8.97 24.72
CA THR A 96 -5.63 10.27 24.16
C THR A 96 -4.41 11.13 23.84
N VAL A 97 -3.19 10.59 23.95
CA VAL A 97 -1.97 11.33 23.61
C VAL A 97 -2.00 11.71 22.13
N VAL A 98 -1.95 13.02 21.89
CA VAL A 98 -1.92 13.60 20.55
C VAL A 98 -0.48 13.64 20.05
N VAL A 99 -0.22 12.90 18.97
CA VAL A 99 1.06 12.99 18.27
C VAL A 99 1.07 14.29 17.49
N HIS A 100 1.95 15.23 17.89
CA HIS A 100 2.00 16.57 17.30
C HIS A 100 2.70 16.59 15.93
N HIS A 101 3.56 15.61 15.66
CA HIS A 101 4.29 15.50 14.40
C HIS A 101 4.47 14.03 14.02
N ALA A 102 3.66 13.54 13.09
CA ALA A 102 3.83 12.24 12.47
C ALA A 102 4.04 12.39 10.97
N THR A 103 5.13 11.84 10.46
CA THR A 103 5.39 11.80 9.01
C THR A 103 5.06 10.40 8.50
N ARG A 104 4.54 10.24 7.28
CA ARG A 104 4.34 8.90 6.68
C ARG A 104 5.58 8.00 6.72
N ALA A 105 6.78 8.58 6.66
CA ALA A 105 8.04 7.84 6.77
C ALA A 105 8.27 7.23 8.16
N THR A 106 7.79 7.90 9.21
CA THR A 106 7.92 7.42 10.60
C THR A 106 6.73 6.56 11.01
N ALA A 107 5.60 6.57 10.29
CA ALA A 107 4.40 5.81 10.61
C ALA A 107 4.65 4.32 10.91
N GLN A 108 5.59 3.68 10.20
CA GLN A 108 5.98 2.27 10.41
C GLN A 108 6.66 1.98 11.75
N LEU A 109 7.12 3.01 12.47
CA LEU A 109 7.75 2.88 13.79
C LEU A 109 6.73 2.92 14.93
N TRP A 110 5.47 3.27 14.63
CA TRP A 110 4.42 3.41 15.62
C TRP A 110 3.63 2.10 15.76
N ILE A 111 3.15 1.84 16.98
CA ILE A 111 2.35 0.66 17.32
C ILE A 111 0.90 0.83 16.82
N GLU A 112 0.42 2.07 16.78
CA GLU A 112 -0.86 2.47 16.19
C GLU A 112 -0.63 3.53 15.11
N SER A 113 -1.51 3.61 14.11
CA SER A 113 -1.40 4.61 13.05
C SER A 113 -1.52 6.03 13.65
N PRO A 114 -0.44 6.85 13.63
CA PRO A 114 -0.51 8.19 14.19
C PRO A 114 -1.30 9.15 13.29
N LEU A 115 -1.54 8.74 12.03
CA LEU A 115 -2.25 9.51 11.02
C LEU A 115 -3.78 9.41 11.17
N ASP A 116 -4.28 8.42 11.93
CA ASP A 116 -5.72 8.25 12.20
C ASP A 116 -6.25 9.35 13.15
N ARG A 117 -5.33 10.01 13.89
CA ARG A 117 -5.64 11.03 14.91
C ARG A 117 -5.41 12.47 14.45
N GLU A 118 -4.74 12.69 13.32
CA GLU A 118 -4.66 14.03 12.72
C GLU A 118 -6.06 14.42 12.19
N GLU A 119 -6.77 15.15 13.06
CA GLU A 119 -7.95 15.96 12.78
C GLU A 119 -9.26 15.23 12.45
N GLY A 120 -9.95 14.73 13.48
CA GLY A 120 -11.43 14.82 13.62
C GLY A 120 -12.31 14.22 12.52
N LYS A 121 -11.74 13.58 11.50
CA LYS A 121 -12.41 13.00 10.36
C LYS A 121 -12.37 11.50 10.53
N LYS A 122 -13.36 10.98 11.27
CA LYS A 122 -13.95 9.67 10.96
C LYS A 122 -14.51 9.75 9.54
N GLY A 123 -13.64 9.78 8.53
CA GLY A 123 -13.94 10.40 7.25
C GLY A 123 -13.43 9.57 6.10
N SER A 124 -14.39 8.88 5.47
CA SER A 124 -14.29 8.23 4.16
C SER A 124 -13.58 6.87 4.12
N TRP A 125 -14.26 5.90 3.50
CA TRP A 125 -13.73 4.61 3.05
C TRP A 125 -12.43 4.75 2.24
N LEU A 126 -12.20 5.92 1.63
CA LEU A 126 -10.96 6.27 0.94
C LEU A 126 -9.76 6.39 1.89
N ASN A 127 -9.91 7.03 3.07
CA ASN A 127 -8.81 7.11 4.03
C ASN A 127 -8.48 5.73 4.60
N ARG A 128 -9.51 4.90 4.86
CA ARG A 128 -9.31 3.49 5.21
C ARG A 128 -8.48 2.74 4.17
N ALA A 129 -8.57 3.07 2.88
CA ALA A 129 -7.74 2.43 1.86
C ALA A 129 -6.25 2.82 1.94
N PHE A 130 -5.92 3.97 2.56
CA PHE A 130 -4.55 4.50 2.68
C PHE A 130 -3.95 4.39 4.09
N ASP A 131 -4.70 3.88 5.07
CA ASP A 131 -4.18 3.61 6.41
C ASP A 131 -3.10 2.53 6.36
N THR A 132 -1.94 2.84 6.94
CA THR A 132 -0.82 1.91 6.96
C THR A 132 -1.04 0.76 7.95
N HIS A 133 -1.88 0.93 8.96
CA HIS A 133 -2.25 -0.13 9.91
C HIS A 133 -3.75 -0.42 9.85
N PRO A 134 -4.18 -1.68 10.07
CA PRO A 134 -5.60 -1.96 10.27
C PRO A 134 -6.07 -1.29 11.57
N PRO A 135 -7.33 -0.83 11.63
CA PRO A 135 -7.87 -0.17 12.80
C PRO A 135 -7.80 -1.10 14.03
N LEU A 136 -7.48 -0.52 15.19
CA LEU A 136 -7.34 -1.27 16.45
C LEU A 136 -8.60 -2.10 16.80
N SER A 137 -9.78 -1.62 16.43
CA SER A 137 -11.05 -2.34 16.66
C SER A 137 -11.12 -3.68 15.94
N GLU A 138 -10.64 -3.76 14.69
CA GLU A 138 -10.64 -5.00 13.90
C GLU A 138 -9.66 -6.02 14.49
N ARG A 139 -8.52 -5.56 15.01
CA ARG A 139 -7.54 -6.41 15.70
C ARG A 139 -8.09 -6.96 17.03
N ILE A 140 -8.78 -6.12 17.80
CA ILE A 140 -9.40 -6.53 19.07
C ILE A 140 -10.47 -7.60 18.83
N GLU A 141 -11.33 -7.42 17.83
CA GLU A 141 -12.38 -8.38 17.48
C GLU A 141 -11.79 -9.76 17.11
N ILE A 142 -10.74 -9.76 16.29
CA ILE A 142 -10.05 -11.01 15.92
C ILE A 142 -9.47 -11.70 17.16
N LEU A 143 -8.82 -10.95 18.06
CA LEU A 143 -8.22 -11.52 19.28
C LEU A 143 -9.25 -11.98 20.31
N GLU A 144 -10.44 -11.38 20.36
CA GLU A 144 -11.54 -11.85 21.20
C GLU A 144 -12.18 -13.15 20.65
N SER A 145 -12.03 -13.40 19.35
CA SER A 145 -12.51 -14.62 18.71
C SER A 145 -11.55 -15.81 18.79
N MET A 146 -10.32 -15.61 19.31
CA MET A 146 -9.27 -16.62 19.47
C MET A 146 -9.27 -17.26 20.85
#